data_AF-A0A2T2T2L0-F1
#
_entry.id   AF-A0A2T2T2L0-F1
#
_cell.length_a   1.000
_cell.length_b   1.000
_cell.length_c   1.000
_cell.angle_alpha   90.00
_cell.angle_beta   90.00
_cell.angle_gamma   90.00
#
_symmetry.space_group_name_H-M   'P 1'
#
loop_
_entity.id
_entity.type
_entity.pdbx_description
1 polymer ?
#
loop_
_entity_poly.entity_id
_entity_poly.type
_entity_poly.pdbx_seq_one_letter_code
_entity_poly.pdbx_strand_id
1 'polypeptide(L)'
;MLQRIQTLYLVLGVLALGALGLFETPWSGQAAAEFAWFLPSLIGLLVVTVGTAIVAIFLYDTHELRKTQRTVVIGAQILTILVAGVLYGGLFMAGTLTFMGPSGILWIRSVALLLPILGYVFFLLARRNIKRDIENVERNRQGRIR
;
A
#
# COMPACT_ATOMS: atom_id res chain seq x y z
N MET A 1 0.03 -16.91 -15.01
CA MET A 1 -0.75 -17.79 -14.10
C MET A 1 -1.23 -16.95 -12.91
N LEU A 2 -2.41 -16.31 -13.00
CA LEU A 2 -2.88 -15.31 -12.02
C LEU A 2 -3.65 -15.89 -10.82
N GLN A 3 -3.84 -17.21 -10.70
CA GLN A 3 -4.62 -17.83 -9.61
C GLN A 3 -3.82 -18.05 -8.33
N ARG A 4 -3.13 -17.01 -7.83
CA ARG A 4 -2.55 -17.03 -6.48
C ARG A 4 -3.14 -15.89 -5.68
N ILE A 5 -3.68 -16.21 -4.49
CA ILE A 5 -4.32 -15.24 -3.61
C ILE A 5 -3.39 -14.07 -3.22
N GLN A 6 -2.07 -14.28 -3.25
CA GLN A 6 -1.09 -13.22 -3.04
C GLN A 6 -1.19 -12.10 -4.09
N THR A 7 -1.42 -12.44 -5.35
CA THR A 7 -1.53 -11.47 -6.45
C THR A 7 -2.81 -10.66 -6.32
N LEU A 8 -3.90 -11.29 -5.88
CA LEU A 8 -5.14 -10.58 -5.55
C LEU A 8 -4.89 -9.52 -4.47
N TYR A 9 -4.20 -9.87 -3.38
CA TYR A 9 -3.87 -8.89 -2.35
C TYR A 9 -2.94 -7.77 -2.85
N LEU A 10 -1.99 -8.06 -3.73
CA LEU A 10 -1.15 -7.01 -4.33
C LEU A 10 -1.97 -6.05 -5.18
N VAL A 11 -2.87 -6.58 -6.02
CA VAL A 11 -3.78 -5.77 -6.85
C VAL A 11 -4.69 -4.94 -5.96
N LEU A 12 -5.29 -5.52 -4.91
CA LEU A 12 -6.13 -4.77 -3.97
C LEU A 12 -5.36 -3.66 -3.24
N GLY A 13 -4.10 -3.89 -2.87
CA GLY A 13 -3.24 -2.87 -2.28
C GLY A 13 -2.92 -1.73 -3.26
N VAL A 14 -2.61 -2.06 -4.52
CA VAL A 14 -2.44 -1.09 -5.61
C VAL A 14 -3.71 -0.27 -5.82
N LEU A 15 -4.87 -0.92 -5.88
CA LEU A 15 -6.16 -0.26 -6.05
C LEU A 15 -6.50 0.64 -4.86
N ALA A 16 -6.22 0.20 -3.62
CA ALA A 16 -6.46 1.02 -2.44
C ALA A 16 -5.64 2.32 -2.47
N LEU A 17 -4.34 2.24 -2.81
CA LEU A 17 -3.49 3.43 -2.90
C LEU A 17 -3.79 4.28 -4.14
N GLY A 18 -4.06 3.65 -5.29
CA GLY A 18 -4.45 4.36 -6.50
C GLY A 18 -5.79 5.09 -6.35
N ALA A 19 -6.75 4.48 -5.64
CA ALA A 19 -8.04 5.10 -5.35
C ALA A 19 -7.90 6.39 -4.52
N LEU A 20 -6.81 6.58 -3.76
CA LEU A 20 -6.58 7.82 -3.02
C LEU A 20 -6.51 9.05 -3.95
N GLY A 21 -6.04 8.85 -5.19
CA GLY A 21 -6.06 9.86 -6.25
C GLY A 21 -7.44 10.33 -6.68
N LEU A 22 -8.50 9.57 -6.35
CA LEU A 22 -9.89 9.89 -6.72
C LEU A 22 -10.61 10.75 -5.67
N PHE A 23 -9.99 11.00 -4.51
CA PHE A 23 -10.58 11.78 -3.42
C PHE A 23 -9.96 13.16 -3.35
N GLU A 24 -10.77 14.20 -3.18
CA GLU A 24 -10.30 15.58 -3.03
C GLU A 24 -9.50 15.85 -1.74
N THR A 25 -9.69 15.02 -0.72
CA THR A 25 -9.12 15.22 0.64
C THR A 25 -7.63 15.55 0.66
N PRO A 26 -6.75 14.84 -0.09
CA PRO A 26 -5.32 15.13 -0.11
C PRO A 26 -4.93 16.26 -1.07
N TRP A 27 -5.78 16.65 -2.03
CA TRP A 27 -5.35 17.46 -3.19
C TRP A 27 -5.76 18.93 -3.08
N SER A 28 -6.93 19.21 -2.50
CA SER A 28 -7.53 20.55 -2.48
C SER A 28 -7.73 21.11 -1.05
N GLY A 29 -7.11 20.49 -0.05
CA GLY A 29 -7.20 20.89 1.36
C GLY A 29 -6.15 21.92 1.81
N GLN A 30 -6.30 22.42 3.03
CA GLN A 30 -5.39 23.41 3.62
C GLN A 30 -3.93 22.93 3.65
N ALA A 31 -3.68 21.64 3.92
CA ALA A 31 -2.33 21.07 3.87
C ALA A 31 -1.66 21.23 2.48
N ALA A 32 -2.44 21.11 1.41
CA ALA A 32 -1.96 21.28 0.04
C ALA A 32 -1.68 22.75 -0.31
N ALA A 33 -2.43 23.69 0.28
CA ALA A 33 -2.23 25.13 0.07
C ALA A 33 -1.11 25.70 0.95
N GLU A 34 -0.95 25.21 2.18
CA GLU A 34 -0.05 25.77 3.20
C GLU A 34 1.36 25.18 3.11
N PHE A 35 1.49 23.90 2.75
CA PHE A 35 2.78 23.21 2.75
C PHE A 35 3.23 22.83 1.33
N ALA A 36 4.19 23.59 0.80
CA ALA A 36 4.77 23.34 -0.53
C ALA A 36 5.38 21.93 -0.70
N TRP A 37 5.82 21.29 0.39
CA TRP A 37 6.37 19.93 0.37
C TRP A 37 5.31 18.83 0.32
N PHE A 38 4.06 19.11 0.72
CA PHE A 38 3.05 18.09 0.96
C PHE A 38 2.62 17.36 -0.32
N LEU A 39 2.16 18.10 -1.34
CA LEU A 39 1.72 17.51 -2.60
C LEU A 39 2.84 16.76 -3.34
N PRO A 40 4.04 17.34 -3.56
CA PRO A 40 5.11 16.63 -4.26
C PRO A 40 5.56 15.36 -3.53
N SER A 41 5.65 15.40 -2.20
CA SER A 41 6.04 14.23 -1.40
C SER A 41 4.97 13.15 -1.45
N LEU A 42 3.70 13.51 -1.33
CA LEU A 42 2.59 12.57 -1.36
C LEU A 42 2.46 11.89 -2.73
N ILE A 43 2.51 12.68 -3.82
CA ILE A 43 2.46 12.16 -5.20
C ILE A 43 3.67 11.27 -5.46
N GLY A 44 4.88 11.74 -5.13
CA GLY A 44 6.11 10.97 -5.34
C GLY A 44 6.09 9.63 -4.61
N LEU A 45 5.69 9.64 -3.33
CA LEU A 45 5.57 8.40 -2.55
C LEU A 45 4.49 7.48 -3.09
N LEU A 46 3.33 8.00 -3.51
CA LEU A 46 2.27 7.16 -4.10
C LEU A 46 2.74 6.49 -5.39
N VAL A 47 3.36 7.24 -6.30
CA VAL A 47 3.87 6.71 -7.57
C VAL A 47 4.92 5.64 -7.32
N VAL A 48 5.89 5.90 -6.43
CA VAL A 48 6.94 4.91 -6.10
C VAL A 48 6.34 3.68 -5.41
N THR A 49 5.37 3.85 -4.50
CA THR A 49 4.73 2.74 -3.79
C THR A 49 3.92 1.86 -4.74
N VAL A 50 3.07 2.47 -5.55
CA VAL A 50 2.22 1.78 -6.53
C VAL A 50 3.09 1.10 -7.59
N GLY A 51 4.09 1.79 -8.13
CA GLY A 51 5.04 1.22 -9.09
C GLY A 51 5.78 0.00 -8.50
N THR A 52 6.28 0.11 -7.27
CA THR A 52 6.93 -1.00 -6.56
C THR A 52 5.99 -2.20 -6.39
N ALA A 53 4.73 -1.97 -6.01
CA ALA A 53 3.74 -3.02 -5.85
C ALA A 53 3.33 -3.67 -7.19
N ILE A 54 3.25 -2.89 -8.27
CA ILE A 54 3.02 -3.40 -9.64
C ILE A 54 4.18 -4.29 -10.07
N VAL A 55 5.43 -3.87 -9.86
CA VAL A 55 6.61 -4.71 -10.14
C VAL A 55 6.53 -6.03 -9.36
N ALA A 56 6.11 -5.98 -8.09
CA ALA A 56 5.93 -7.19 -7.28
C ALA A 56 4.89 -8.17 -7.85
N ILE A 57 3.89 -7.71 -8.61
CA ILE A 57 2.88 -8.59 -9.23
C ILE A 57 3.52 -9.51 -10.27
N PHE A 58 4.53 -9.04 -11.00
CA PHE A 58 5.21 -9.80 -12.05
C PHE A 58 6.37 -10.68 -11.54
N LEU A 59 6.85 -10.45 -10.31
CA LEU A 59 7.94 -11.21 -9.70
C LEU A 59 7.47 -12.55 -9.08
N TYR A 60 6.88 -13.47 -9.83
CA TYR A 60 6.34 -14.73 -9.23
C TYR A 60 6.84 -16.04 -9.82
N ASP A 61 7.61 -16.01 -10.91
CA ASP A 61 7.84 -17.21 -11.73
C ASP A 61 8.79 -18.25 -11.10
N THR A 62 9.89 -17.82 -10.48
CA THR A 62 10.88 -18.76 -9.92
C THR A 62 10.90 -18.71 -8.38
N HIS A 63 11.52 -19.72 -7.76
CA HIS A 63 11.69 -19.73 -6.31
C HIS A 63 12.54 -18.55 -5.81
N GLU A 64 13.59 -18.17 -6.55
CA GLU A 64 14.39 -16.98 -6.25
C GLU A 64 13.59 -15.69 -6.46
N LEU A 65 12.82 -15.60 -7.55
CA LEU A 65 11.96 -14.43 -7.80
C LEU A 65 10.89 -14.26 -6.71
N ARG A 66 10.39 -15.34 -6.10
CA ARG A 66 9.46 -15.26 -4.95
C ARG A 66 10.11 -14.68 -3.70
N LYS A 67 11.39 -14.96 -3.45
CA LYS A 67 12.14 -14.31 -2.35
C LYS A 67 12.29 -12.82 -2.62
N THR A 68 12.65 -12.45 -3.85
CA THR A 68 12.70 -11.05 -4.29
C THR A 68 11.32 -10.37 -4.17
N GLN A 69 10.25 -11.04 -4.60
CA GLN A 69 8.86 -10.58 -4.46
C GLN A 69 8.56 -10.19 -3.02
N ARG A 70 8.89 -11.07 -2.07
CA ARG A 70 8.67 -10.79 -0.64
C ARG A 70 9.39 -9.53 -0.19
N THR A 71 10.65 -9.35 -0.58
CA THR A 71 11.44 -8.15 -0.24
C THR A 71 10.85 -6.89 -0.85
N VAL A 72 10.45 -6.94 -2.12
CA VAL A 72 9.78 -5.82 -2.80
C VAL A 72 8.45 -5.46 -2.13
N VAL A 73 7.66 -6.46 -1.71
CA VAL A 73 6.41 -6.22 -0.98
C VAL A 73 6.67 -5.59 0.40
N ILE A 74 7.73 -5.99 1.11
CA ILE A 74 8.14 -5.32 2.35
C ILE A 74 8.50 -3.86 2.07
N GLY A 75 9.22 -3.58 0.99
CA GLY A 75 9.49 -2.22 0.52
C GLY A 75 8.20 -1.42 0.30
N ALA A 76 7.23 -1.99 -0.44
CA ALA A 76 5.92 -1.36 -0.67
C ALA A 76 5.17 -1.10 0.65
N GLN A 77 5.26 -1.98 1.65
CA GLN A 77 4.67 -1.74 2.97
C GLN A 77 5.30 -0.55 3.70
N ILE A 78 6.62 -0.46 3.69
CA ILE A 78 7.34 0.66 4.31
C ILE A 78 6.98 1.96 3.60
N LEU A 79 6.97 1.96 2.27
CA LEU A 79 6.56 3.12 1.47
C LEU A 79 5.10 3.51 1.75
N THR A 80 4.20 2.54 1.98
CA THR A 80 2.81 2.81 2.37
C THR A 80 2.72 3.49 3.73
N ILE A 81 3.59 3.12 4.69
CA ILE A 81 3.69 3.81 5.98
C ILE A 81 4.16 5.25 5.76
N LEU A 82 5.11 5.49 4.86
CA LEU A 82 5.55 6.85 4.53
C LEU A 82 4.45 7.68 3.86
N VAL A 83 3.67 7.09 2.95
CA VAL A 83 2.46 7.73 2.37
C VAL A 83 1.50 8.13 3.48
N ALA A 84 1.19 7.22 4.41
CA ALA A 84 0.34 7.50 5.56
C ALA A 84 0.92 8.61 6.45
N GLY A 85 2.23 8.56 6.73
CA GLY A 85 2.92 9.56 7.54
C GLY A 85 2.86 10.96 6.93
N VAL A 86 3.10 11.08 5.62
CA VAL A 86 2.96 12.34 4.89
C VAL A 86 1.51 12.83 4.91
N LEU A 87 0.55 11.96 4.56
CA LEU A 87 -0.87 12.32 4.51
C LEU A 87 -1.39 12.80 5.87
N TYR A 88 -1.26 11.98 6.91
CA TYR A 88 -1.76 12.32 8.24
C TYR A 88 -0.95 13.44 8.87
N GLY A 89 0.37 13.45 8.70
CA GLY A 89 1.25 14.49 9.22
C GLY A 89 0.91 15.86 8.62
N GLY A 90 0.76 15.96 7.30
CA GLY A 90 0.38 17.20 6.64
C GLY A 90 -1.00 17.71 7.07
N LEU A 91 -1.99 16.81 7.14
CA LEU A 91 -3.34 17.17 7.61
C LEU A 91 -3.38 17.56 9.09
N PHE A 92 -2.59 16.90 9.93
CA PHE A 92 -2.47 17.22 11.36
C PHE A 92 -1.81 18.58 11.56
N MET A 93 -0.70 18.85 10.88
CA MET A 93 -0.01 20.14 10.93
C MET A 93 -0.90 21.29 10.43
N ALA A 94 -1.72 21.05 9.42
CA ALA A 94 -2.69 22.02 8.90
C ALA A 94 -3.96 22.15 9.77
N GLY A 95 -4.10 21.39 10.87
CA GLY A 95 -5.30 21.40 11.71
C GLY A 95 -6.58 20.88 11.02
N THR A 96 -6.45 20.11 9.93
CA THR A 96 -7.58 19.63 9.12
C THR A 96 -7.84 18.12 9.23
N LEU A 97 -7.05 17.41 10.04
CA LEU A 97 -7.26 16.00 10.35
C LEU A 97 -8.49 15.81 11.23
N THR A 98 -9.66 15.70 10.62
CA THR A 98 -10.93 15.45 11.30
C THR A 98 -11.78 14.41 10.57
N PHE A 99 -12.53 13.62 11.35
CA PHE A 99 -13.49 12.61 10.89
C PHE A 99 -14.95 13.05 11.08
N MET A 100 -15.18 14.11 11.85
CA MET A 100 -16.51 14.61 12.20
C MET A 100 -16.62 16.11 11.91
N GLY A 101 -17.73 16.51 11.31
CA GLY A 101 -18.09 17.90 11.07
C GLY A 101 -19.40 18.27 11.79
N PRO A 102 -19.87 19.51 11.59
CA PRO A 102 -21.09 20.01 12.25
C PRO A 102 -22.35 19.18 11.95
N SER A 103 -22.39 18.52 10.79
CA SER A 103 -23.51 17.68 10.34
C SER A 103 -23.28 16.17 10.52
N GLY A 104 -22.22 15.76 11.23
CA GLY A 104 -21.90 14.36 11.51
C GLY A 104 -20.62 13.85 10.83
N ILE A 105 -20.58 12.55 10.49
CA ILE A 105 -19.38 11.89 9.96
C ILE A 105 -19.04 12.39 8.55
N LEU A 106 -17.79 12.80 8.36
CA LEU A 106 -17.25 13.18 7.04
C LEU A 106 -16.86 11.92 6.26
N TRP A 107 -17.84 11.21 5.70
CA TRP A 107 -17.65 9.89 5.08
C TRP A 107 -16.59 9.88 3.97
N ILE A 108 -16.64 10.81 3.02
CA ILE A 108 -15.69 10.87 1.89
C ILE A 108 -14.25 11.03 2.40
N ARG A 109 -14.04 11.93 3.35
CA ARG A 109 -12.73 12.15 3.98
C ARG A 109 -12.29 10.92 4.77
N SER A 110 -13.19 10.34 5.55
CA SER A 110 -12.90 9.16 6.38
C SER A 110 -12.49 7.96 5.53
N VAL A 111 -13.16 7.74 4.39
CA VAL A 111 -12.78 6.70 3.42
C VAL A 111 -11.39 6.98 2.84
N ALA A 112 -11.11 8.21 2.40
CA ALA A 112 -9.79 8.58 1.88
C ALA A 112 -8.68 8.31 2.93
N LEU A 113 -8.92 8.69 4.19
CA LEU A 113 -8.01 8.45 5.29
C LEU A 113 -7.85 6.96 5.63
N LEU A 114 -8.80 6.10 5.27
CA LEU A 114 -8.70 4.66 5.51
C LEU A 114 -7.87 3.94 4.44
N LEU A 115 -7.74 4.50 3.23
CA LEU A 115 -7.10 3.82 2.10
C LEU A 115 -5.63 3.41 2.33
N PRO A 116 -4.74 4.24 2.93
CA PRO A 116 -3.38 3.82 3.22
C PRO A 116 -3.31 2.65 4.21
N ILE A 117 -4.24 2.61 5.17
CA ILE A 117 -4.35 1.52 6.15
C ILE A 117 -4.76 0.22 5.44
N LEU A 118 -5.76 0.29 4.57
CA LEU A 118 -6.19 -0.85 3.76
C LEU A 118 -5.08 -1.34 2.83
N GLY A 119 -4.37 -0.42 2.16
CA GLY A 119 -3.20 -0.74 1.34
C GLY A 119 -2.13 -1.52 2.11
N TYR A 120 -1.80 -1.04 3.32
CA TYR A 120 -0.84 -1.71 4.20
C TYR A 120 -1.31 -3.13 4.58
N VAL A 121 -2.57 -3.29 4.95
CA VAL A 121 -3.16 -4.58 5.32
C VAL A 121 -3.12 -5.55 4.14
N PHE A 122 -3.47 -5.10 2.93
CA PHE A 122 -3.40 -5.94 1.74
C PHE A 122 -1.95 -6.37 1.43
N PHE A 123 -0.98 -5.47 1.49
CA PHE A 123 0.42 -5.84 1.32
C PHE A 123 0.93 -6.78 2.43
N LEU A 124 0.42 -6.64 3.66
CA LEU A 124 0.72 -7.57 4.75
C LEU A 124 0.19 -8.98 4.47
N LEU A 125 -1.04 -9.08 3.96
CA LEU A 125 -1.65 -10.34 3.56
C LEU A 125 -0.91 -10.96 2.37
N ALA A 126 -0.54 -10.17 1.36
CA ALA A 126 0.28 -10.63 0.24
C ALA A 126 1.60 -11.23 0.74
N ARG A 127 2.33 -10.50 1.59
CA ARG A 127 3.60 -10.96 2.18
C ARG A 127 3.46 -12.28 2.94
N ARG A 128 2.40 -12.41 3.75
CA ARG A 128 2.14 -13.64 4.52
C ARG A 128 1.92 -14.84 3.60
N ASN A 129 1.20 -14.66 2.50
CA ASN A 129 0.94 -15.74 1.53
C ASN A 129 2.19 -16.10 0.72
N ILE A 130 2.98 -15.11 0.28
CA ILE A 130 4.27 -15.34 -0.39
C ILE A 130 5.18 -16.17 0.52
N LYS A 131 5.26 -15.84 1.81
CA LYS A 131 6.08 -16.59 2.77
C LYS A 131 5.65 -18.06 2.87
N ARG A 132 4.35 -18.32 3.00
CA ARG A 132 3.80 -19.68 3.05
C ARG A 132 4.10 -20.47 1.78
N ASP A 133 4.01 -19.81 0.63
CA ASP A 133 4.30 -20.43 -0.67
C ASP A 133 5.79 -20.82 -0.81
N ILE A 134 6.71 -19.98 -0.33
CA ILE A 134 8.15 -20.28 -0.26
C ILE A 134 8.39 -21.49 0.65
N GLU A 135 7.85 -21.47 1.87
CA GLU A 135 8.00 -22.56 2.85
C GLU A 135 7.47 -23.91 2.32
N ASN A 136 6.36 -23.89 1.58
CA ASN A 136 5.79 -25.09 0.97
C ASN A 136 6.71 -25.68 -0.12
N VAL A 137 7.32 -24.83 -0.95
CA VAL A 137 8.25 -25.29 -1.99
C VAL A 137 9.53 -25.88 -1.39
N GLU A 138 10.08 -25.25 -0.33
CA GLU A 138 11.27 -25.76 0.34
C GLU A 138 11.03 -27.12 0.99
N ARG A 139 9.88 -27.30 1.66
CA ARG A 139 9.48 -28.58 2.27
C ARG A 139 9.37 -29.70 1.23
N ASN A 140 8.71 -29.44 0.11
CA ASN A 140 8.56 -30.43 -0.97
C ASN A 140 9.91 -30.81 -1.61
N ARG A 141 10.86 -29.88 -1.67
CA ARG A 141 12.21 -30.16 -2.17
C ARG A 141 12.98 -31.07 -1.22
N GLN A 142 12.90 -30.84 0.09
CA GLN A 142 13.55 -31.69 1.09
C GLN A 142 12.96 -33.11 1.13
N GLY A 143 11.65 -33.25 0.94
CA GLY A 143 10.97 -34.55 0.88
C GLY A 143 11.31 -35.40 -0.34
N ARG A 144 11.83 -34.82 -1.43
CA ARG A 144 12.29 -35.58 -2.63
C ARG A 144 13.73 -36.07 -2.54
N ILE A 145 14.51 -35.62 -1.55
CA ILE A 145 15.93 -35.97 -1.39
C ILE A 145 16.11 -37.11 -0.35
N ARG A 146 15.02 -37.49 0.33
CA ARG A 146 14.93 -38.67 1.20
C ARG A 146 14.18 -39.77 0.48
#